data_AF-A0A370CF21-F1
#
_entry.id   AF-A0A370CF21-F1
#
_cell.length_a   1.000
_cell.length_b   1.000
_cell.length_c   1.000
_cell.angle_alpha   90.00
_cell.angle_beta   90.00
_cell.angle_gamma   90.00
#
_symmetry.space_group_name_H-M   'P 1'
#
loop_
_entity.id
_entity.type
_entity.pdbx_description
1 polymer ?
#
loop_
_entity_poly.entity_id
_entity_poly.type
_entity_poly.pdbx_seq_one_letter_code
_entity_poly.pdbx_strand_id
1 'polypeptide(L)'
;MTLEKYRKKRNFKRSPEPYGRIKKSKQLIYIIQKHAASHLHYDLRLELAGVLKSWAVPKGPSLDPSIKRLAIQVEDHPLAYAKFEGIIPAGEYGGGTVMLWDTVTWKCEDPDIKLAYKKAKLTSLNIYNKLA
;
A
#
# COMPACT_ATOMS: atom_id res chain seq x y z
N MET A 1 8.08 -3.13 -16.57
CA MET A 1 6.96 -3.85 -15.91
C MET A 1 6.60 -3.19 -14.56
N THR A 2 5.33 -3.22 -14.10
CA THR A 2 4.89 -2.52 -12.87
C THR A 2 5.67 -2.91 -11.60
N LEU A 3 6.05 -4.19 -11.43
CA LEU A 3 6.78 -4.69 -10.26
C LEU A 3 8.31 -4.69 -10.40
N GLU A 4 8.88 -4.25 -11.52
CA GLU A 4 10.34 -4.29 -11.72
C GLU A 4 11.08 -3.43 -10.70
N LYS A 5 10.58 -2.22 -10.42
CA LYS A 5 11.22 -1.33 -9.44
C LYS A 5 11.21 -1.95 -8.03
N TYR A 6 10.08 -2.51 -7.63
CA TYR A 6 9.96 -3.26 -6.37
C TYR A 6 10.99 -4.39 -6.30
N ARG A 7 11.04 -5.25 -7.32
CA ARG A 7 11.96 -6.40 -7.34
C ARG A 7 13.43 -6.00 -7.33
N LYS A 8 13.79 -4.91 -8.03
CA LYS A 8 15.17 -4.38 -8.05
C LYS A 8 15.60 -3.82 -6.70
N LYS A 9 14.66 -3.30 -5.90
CA LYS A 9 14.92 -2.70 -4.59
C LYS A 9 14.90 -3.71 -3.44
N ARG A 10 14.71 -5.01 -3.70
CA ARG A 10 14.57 -6.04 -2.65
C ARG A 10 15.58 -7.15 -2.82
N ASN A 11 16.14 -7.57 -1.69
CA ASN A 11 16.90 -8.80 -1.61
C ASN A 11 16.04 -9.90 -0.98
N PHE A 12 15.38 -10.69 -1.82
CA PHE A 12 14.50 -11.79 -1.39
C PHE A 12 15.24 -12.98 -0.76
N LYS A 13 16.57 -12.97 -0.73
CA LYS A 13 17.36 -13.94 0.05
C LYS A 13 17.54 -13.49 1.50
N ARG A 14 17.39 -12.20 1.78
CA ARG A 14 17.57 -11.60 3.11
C ARG A 14 16.24 -11.21 3.74
N SER A 15 15.33 -10.66 2.95
CA SER A 15 14.03 -10.20 3.42
C SER A 15 12.95 -11.27 3.23
N PRO A 16 12.04 -11.48 4.21
CA PRO A 16 10.87 -12.35 4.08
C PRO A 16 9.76 -11.76 3.20
N GLU A 17 9.97 -10.56 2.66
CA GLU A 17 9.01 -9.91 1.76
C GLU A 17 8.72 -10.78 0.52
N PRO A 18 7.46 -10.83 0.06
CA PRO A 18 7.10 -11.70 -1.06
C PRO A 18 7.62 -11.16 -2.40
N TYR A 19 8.32 -12.01 -3.18
CA TYR A 19 8.68 -11.68 -4.57
C TYR A 19 7.45 -11.28 -5.40
N GLY A 20 6.39 -12.07 -5.26
CA GLY A 20 5.06 -11.80 -5.79
C GLY A 20 4.96 -11.72 -7.32
N ARG A 21 3.72 -11.67 -7.80
CA ARG A 21 3.38 -11.53 -9.23
C ARG A 21 2.15 -10.65 -9.38
N ILE A 22 1.98 -10.10 -10.57
CA ILE A 22 0.73 -9.45 -10.95
C ILE A 22 -0.37 -10.52 -10.95
N LYS A 23 -1.47 -10.25 -10.25
CA LYS A 23 -2.59 -11.19 -10.15
C LYS A 23 -3.89 -10.38 -10.18
N LYS A 24 -4.89 -10.81 -10.95
CA LYS A 24 -6.23 -10.20 -10.86
C LYS A 24 -6.88 -10.62 -9.54
N SER A 25 -7.39 -9.67 -8.77
CA SER A 25 -8.33 -9.97 -7.69
C SER A 25 -9.77 -9.86 -8.17
N LYS A 26 -10.66 -10.59 -7.49
CA LYS A 26 -12.12 -10.47 -7.67
C LYS A 26 -12.70 -9.29 -6.90
N GLN A 27 -11.98 -8.81 -5.87
CA GLN A 27 -12.38 -7.73 -4.99
C GLN A 27 -11.21 -6.78 -4.79
N LEU A 28 -11.48 -5.48 -4.89
CA LEU A 28 -10.46 -4.47 -4.68
C LEU A 28 -10.29 -4.23 -3.18
N ILE A 29 -9.04 -4.22 -2.74
CA ILE A 29 -8.67 -3.89 -1.37
C ILE A 29 -7.88 -2.60 -1.32
N TYR A 30 -7.95 -1.93 -0.19
CA TYR A 30 -6.89 -1.04 0.23
C TYR A 30 -6.46 -1.47 1.62
N ILE A 31 -5.18 -1.28 1.91
CA ILE A 31 -4.59 -1.62 3.18
C ILE A 31 -3.77 -0.46 3.69
N ILE A 32 -3.57 -0.45 5.01
CA ILE A 32 -2.64 0.44 5.67
C ILE A 32 -1.70 -0.43 6.48
N GLN A 33 -0.41 -0.28 6.26
CA GLN A 33 0.61 -0.93 7.07
C GLN A 33 1.31 0.11 7.94
N LYS A 34 1.39 -0.13 9.24
CA LYS A 34 2.23 0.67 10.14
C LYS A 34 3.66 0.17 10.00
N HIS A 35 4.58 1.07 9.67
CA HIS A 35 5.95 0.74 9.35
C HIS A 35 6.92 1.50 10.26
N ALA A 36 7.49 0.78 11.23
CA ALA A 36 8.53 1.28 12.11
C ALA A 36 9.92 1.06 11.46
N ALA A 37 10.23 1.90 10.47
CA ALA A 37 11.54 1.97 9.82
C ALA A 37 12.45 3.00 10.53
N SER A 38 13.33 3.68 9.79
CA SER A 38 14.12 4.81 10.33
C SER A 38 13.23 5.89 10.96
N HIS A 39 12.05 6.11 10.38
CA HIS A 39 10.98 6.90 10.97
C HIS A 39 9.68 6.10 10.90
N LEU A 40 8.86 6.23 11.95
CA LEU A 40 7.51 5.69 11.93
C LEU A 40 6.71 6.38 10.81
N HIS A 41 6.10 5.58 9.95
CA HIS A 41 5.17 6.04 8.94
C HIS A 41 4.14 4.95 8.66
N TYR A 42 3.19 5.26 7.77
CA TYR A 42 2.15 4.34 7.35
C TYR A 42 2.20 4.18 5.84
N ASP A 43 2.19 2.95 5.35
CA ASP A 43 2.10 2.66 3.93
C ASP A 43 0.63 2.44 3.56
N LEU A 44 0.04 3.40 2.84
CA LEU A 44 -1.25 3.24 2.20
C LEU A 44 -1.06 2.49 0.89
N ARG A 45 -1.81 1.41 0.69
CA ARG A 45 -1.76 0.66 -0.57
C ARG A 45 -3.15 0.37 -1.12
N LEU A 46 -3.35 0.71 -2.38
CA LEU A 46 -4.58 0.56 -3.12
C LEU A 46 -4.42 -0.50 -4.20
N GLU A 47 -5.21 -1.57 -4.17
CA GLU A 47 -5.23 -2.53 -5.25
C GLU A 47 -5.76 -1.88 -6.54
N LEU A 48 -4.97 -1.94 -7.61
CA LEU A 48 -5.38 -1.53 -8.93
C LEU A 48 -4.63 -2.32 -10.01
N ALA A 49 -5.37 -2.86 -10.98
CA ALA A 49 -4.79 -3.60 -12.12
C ALA A 49 -3.83 -4.74 -11.71
N GLY A 50 -4.11 -5.39 -10.58
CA GLY A 50 -3.38 -6.56 -10.09
C GLY A 50 -2.05 -6.28 -9.39
N VAL A 51 -1.82 -5.04 -8.99
CA VAL A 51 -0.74 -4.60 -8.10
C VAL A 51 -1.30 -3.66 -7.03
N LEU A 52 -0.49 -3.36 -6.02
CA LEU A 52 -0.79 -2.41 -4.97
C LEU A 52 -0.10 -1.08 -5.28
N LYS A 53 -0.86 -0.08 -5.74
CA LYS A 53 -0.40 1.31 -5.83
C LYS A 53 -0.14 1.80 -4.41
N SER A 54 1.07 2.29 -4.14
CA SER A 54 1.52 2.49 -2.76
C SER A 54 1.99 3.92 -2.52
N TRP A 55 1.73 4.41 -1.31
CA TRP A 55 2.20 5.71 -0.82
C TRP A 55 2.66 5.59 0.63
N ALA A 56 3.79 6.21 0.95
CA ALA A 56 4.21 6.44 2.32
C ALA A 56 3.52 7.70 2.87
N VAL A 57 2.91 7.58 4.04
CA VAL A 57 2.14 8.61 4.74
C VAL A 57 2.81 8.84 6.10
N PRO A 58 3.72 9.83 6.23
CA PRO A 58 4.54 10.00 7.44
C PRO A 58 3.73 10.19 8.72
N LYS A 59 2.63 10.94 8.64
CA LYS A 59 1.75 11.24 9.79
C LYS A 59 0.54 10.30 9.90
N GLY A 60 0.50 9.23 9.11
CA GLY A 60 -0.62 8.30 9.04
C GLY A 60 -1.92 8.91 8.50
N PRO A 61 -2.99 8.11 8.38
CA PRO A 61 -4.32 8.59 8.01
C PRO A 61 -4.87 9.58 9.05
N SER A 62 -5.91 10.33 8.68
CA SER A 62 -6.69 11.17 9.58
C SER A 62 -8.16 10.84 9.40
N LEU A 63 -8.91 10.82 10.51
CA LEU A 63 -10.37 10.71 10.48
C LEU A 63 -11.05 12.06 10.27
N ASP A 64 -10.36 13.13 10.65
CA ASP A 64 -10.83 14.47 10.40
C ASP A 64 -10.64 14.80 8.91
N PRO A 65 -11.72 15.02 8.14
CA PRO A 65 -11.66 15.30 6.71
C PRO A 65 -11.05 16.69 6.41
N SER A 66 -10.97 17.59 7.39
CA SER A 66 -10.31 18.89 7.24
C SER A 66 -8.77 18.78 7.25
N ILE A 67 -8.23 17.71 7.84
CA ILE A 67 -6.79 17.50 7.97
C ILE A 67 -6.25 16.80 6.73
N LYS A 68 -5.50 17.56 5.92
CA LYS A 68 -4.76 17.02 4.78
C LYS A 68 -3.48 16.32 5.23
N ARG A 69 -3.22 15.13 4.68
CA ARG A 69 -2.00 14.34 4.91
C ARG A 69 -1.14 14.28 3.64
N LEU A 70 0.17 14.42 3.80
CA LEU A 70 1.12 14.17 2.73
C LEU A 70 1.18 12.66 2.45
N ALA A 71 1.00 12.27 1.19
CA ALA A 71 1.15 10.90 0.72
C ALA A 71 2.18 10.87 -0.41
N ILE A 72 3.34 10.28 -0.15
CA ILE A 72 4.47 10.23 -1.09
C ILE A 72 4.38 8.92 -1.86
N GLN A 73 4.24 8.98 -3.18
CA GLN A 73 4.11 7.79 -4.00
C GLN A 73 5.43 6.98 -3.99
N VAL A 74 5.31 5.66 -3.80
CA VAL A 74 6.42 4.71 -3.82
C VAL A 74 6.16 3.62 -4.88
N GLU A 75 7.01 2.59 -4.93
CA GLU A 75 6.87 1.50 -5.90
C GLU A 75 5.54 0.74 -5.75
N ASP A 76 5.04 0.24 -6.87
CA ASP A 76 3.96 -0.75 -6.85
C ASP A 76 4.42 -2.01 -6.10
N HIS A 77 3.58 -2.53 -5.22
CA HIS A 77 3.84 -3.78 -4.51
C HIS A 77 3.00 -4.93 -5.09
N PRO A 78 3.46 -6.20 -5.00
CA PRO A 78 2.63 -7.33 -5.41
C PRO A 78 1.44 -7.49 -4.47
N LEU A 79 0.31 -8.04 -4.95
CA LEU A 79 -0.86 -8.27 -4.08
C LEU A 79 -0.57 -9.17 -2.88
N ALA A 80 0.38 -10.09 -3.00
CA ALA A 80 0.82 -10.93 -1.89
C ALA A 80 1.38 -10.12 -0.70
N TYR A 81 1.90 -8.92 -0.97
CA TYR A 81 2.41 -8.00 0.04
C TYR A 81 1.30 -7.45 0.96
N ALA A 82 0.03 -7.50 0.53
CA ALA A 82 -1.08 -7.00 1.35
C ALA A 82 -1.24 -7.75 2.68
N LYS A 83 -0.73 -8.98 2.75
CA LYS A 83 -0.77 -9.83 3.95
C LYS A 83 0.58 -9.92 4.65
N PHE A 84 1.58 -9.17 4.18
CA PHE A 84 2.90 -9.20 4.78
C PHE A 84 2.87 -8.46 6.12
N GLU A 85 3.27 -9.17 7.16
CA GLU A 85 3.59 -8.66 8.48
C GLU A 85 4.90 -9.32 8.90
N GLY A 86 5.78 -8.56 9.54
CA GLY A 86 7.08 -9.07 9.96
C GLY A 86 8.16 -8.01 9.99
N ILE A 87 9.41 -8.47 10.03
CA ILE A 87 10.58 -7.61 10.15
C ILE A 87 11.34 -7.66 8.83
N ILE A 88 11.52 -6.50 8.21
CA ILE A 88 12.47 -6.31 7.12
C ILE A 88 13.84 -6.07 7.78
N PRO A 89 14.88 -6.88 7.49
CA PRO A 89 16.17 -6.78 8.17
C PRO A 89 16.79 -5.38 8.10
N ALA A 90 17.53 -5.00 9.14
CA ALA A 90 18.28 -3.75 9.14
C ALA A 90 19.27 -3.70 7.96
N GLY A 91 19.37 -2.52 7.33
CA GLY A 91 20.19 -2.29 6.14
C GLY A 91 19.55 -2.73 4.81
N GLU A 92 18.41 -3.42 4.83
CA GLU A 92 17.59 -3.60 3.64
C GLU A 92 16.74 -2.35 3.36
N TYR A 93 16.30 -2.20 2.11
CA TYR A 93 15.41 -1.10 1.75
C TYR A 93 14.06 -1.26 2.47
N GLY A 94 13.72 -0.26 3.29
CA GLY A 94 12.54 -0.34 4.15
C GLY A 94 12.77 -1.22 5.39
N GLY A 95 14.02 -1.40 5.83
CA GLY A 95 14.33 -2.11 7.07
C GLY A 95 13.55 -1.54 8.26
N GLY A 96 12.88 -2.42 9.01
CA GLY A 96 11.92 -2.04 10.03
C GLY A 96 10.86 -3.10 10.28
N THR A 97 10.02 -2.84 11.29
CA THR A 97 8.86 -3.70 11.57
C THR A 97 7.65 -3.21 10.77
N VAL A 98 7.00 -4.13 10.06
CA VAL A 98 5.78 -3.90 9.28
C VAL A 98 4.64 -4.66 9.95
N MET A 99 3.58 -3.94 10.26
CA MET A 99 2.34 -4.48 10.82
C MET A 99 1.17 -4.07 9.92
N LEU A 100 0.25 -4.98 9.65
CA LEU A 100 -0.99 -4.69 8.95
C LEU A 100 -1.90 -3.94 9.92
N TRP A 101 -2.08 -2.65 9.70
CA TRP A 101 -2.83 -1.78 10.60
C TRP A 101 -4.32 -1.77 10.23
N ASP A 102 -4.65 -1.77 8.94
CA ASP A 102 -6.03 -1.84 8.47
C ASP A 102 -6.13 -2.54 7.11
N THR A 103 -7.26 -3.16 6.84
CA THR A 103 -7.60 -3.79 5.55
C THR A 103 -9.07 -3.61 5.28
N VAL A 104 -9.36 -2.94 4.17
CA VAL A 104 -10.73 -2.61 3.79
C VAL A 104 -10.94 -2.94 2.33
N THR A 105 -12.10 -3.50 2.04
CA THR A 105 -12.54 -3.72 0.67
C THR A 105 -13.21 -2.46 0.17
N TRP A 106 -12.91 -2.04 -1.06
CA TRP A 106 -13.49 -0.82 -1.63
C TRP A 106 -14.07 -1.09 -3.01
N LYS A 107 -14.91 -0.16 -3.45
CA LYS A 107 -15.45 -0.12 -4.82
C LYS A 107 -15.18 1.28 -5.35
N CYS A 108 -14.75 1.37 -6.61
CA CYS A 108 -14.70 2.63 -7.30
C CYS A 108 -16.11 2.95 -7.80
N GLU A 109 -16.55 4.19 -7.62
CA GLU A 109 -17.82 4.68 -8.18
C GLU A 109 -17.72 4.84 -9.70
N ASP A 110 -16.52 5.11 -10.22
CA ASP A 110 -16.25 5.18 -11.65
C ASP A 110 -16.08 3.76 -12.24
N PRO A 111 -16.86 3.39 -13.27
CA PRO A 111 -16.70 2.09 -13.93
C PRO A 111 -15.33 1.92 -14.60
N ASP A 112 -14.65 3.01 -15.00
CA ASP A 112 -13.27 2.99 -15.48
C ASP A 112 -12.29 3.47 -14.41
N ILE A 113 -12.04 2.56 -13.47
CA ILE A 113 -11.10 2.75 -12.36
C ILE A 113 -9.68 3.13 -12.79
N LYS A 114 -9.23 2.67 -13.97
CA LYS A 114 -7.88 2.98 -14.48
C LYS A 114 -7.82 4.42 -14.95
N LEU A 115 -8.85 4.89 -15.64
CA LEU A 115 -8.98 6.27 -16.07
C LEU A 115 -9.16 7.21 -14.87
N ALA A 116 -9.99 6.83 -13.89
CA ALA A 116 -10.19 7.59 -12.65
C ALA A 116 -8.87 7.78 -11.89
N TYR A 117 -8.07 6.71 -11.75
CA TYR A 117 -6.73 6.78 -11.18
C TYR A 117 -5.80 7.71 -11.98
N LYS A 118 -5.78 7.58 -13.32
CA LYS A 118 -4.92 8.43 -14.18
C LYS A 118 -5.28 9.91 -14.10
N LYS A 119 -6.57 10.23 -13.91
CA LYS A 119 -7.06 11.61 -13.75
C LYS A 119 -6.85 12.16 -12.34
N ALA A 120 -6.25 11.39 -11.42
CA ALA A 120 -6.16 11.71 -9.99
C ALA A 120 -7.54 12.04 -9.36
N LYS A 121 -8.63 11.51 -9.93
CA LYS A 121 -10.01 11.78 -9.53
C LYS A 121 -10.55 10.76 -8.53
N LEU A 122 -9.70 9.99 -7.85
CA LEU A 122 -10.11 9.15 -6.73
C LEU A 122 -10.53 10.10 -5.58
N THR A 123 -11.79 10.50 -5.62
CA THR A 123 -12.36 11.65 -4.88
C THR A 123 -12.89 11.24 -3.51
N SER A 124 -13.11 9.94 -3.29
CA SER A 124 -13.50 9.37 -2.01
C SER A 124 -13.16 7.88 -2.00
N LEU A 125 -12.41 7.44 -0.99
CA LEU A 125 -12.37 6.04 -0.57
C LEU A 125 -13.30 5.96 0.64
N ASN A 126 -14.52 5.47 0.45
CA ASN A 126 -15.45 5.26 1.56
C ASN A 126 -14.90 4.13 2.45
N ILE A 127 -14.39 4.51 3.62
CA ILE A 127 -13.82 3.62 4.64
C ILE A 127 -14.99 3.04 5.45
N TYR A 128 -15.39 1.81 5.14
CA TYR A 128 -16.37 1.09 5.94
C TYR A 128 -15.64 0.29 7.04
N ASN A 129 -15.40 0.93 8.20
CA ASN A 129 -14.93 0.38 9.50
C ASN A 129 -13.56 -0.37 9.47
N LYS A 130 -12.65 -0.27 10.45
CA LYS A 130 -12.79 -0.12 11.91
C LYS A 130 -11.47 0.50 12.43
N LEU A 131 -11.53 1.59 13.19
CA LEU A 131 -10.41 1.98 14.06
C LEU A 131 -10.55 1.23 15.37
N ALA A 132 -9.60 0.34 15.63
CA ALA A 132 -9.26 -0.08 16.99
C ALA A 132 -8.06 0.76 17.45
#